data_AF-A0A2J6TUJ9-F1
#
_entry.id   AF-A0A2J6TUJ9-F1
#
_cell.length_a   1.000
_cell.length_b   1.000
_cell.length_c   1.000
_cell.angle_alpha   90.00
_cell.angle_beta   90.00
_cell.angle_gamma   90.00
#
_symmetry.space_group_name_H-M   'P 1'
#
loop_
_entity.id
_entity.type
_entity.pdbx_description
1 polymer ?
#
loop_
_entity_poly.entity_id
_entity_poly.type
_entity_poly.pdbx_seq_one_letter_code
_entity_poly.pdbx_strand_id
1 'polypeptide(L)'
;MIDASPPIYQPGVHGEYAYSHVLTCPLHGNERTKSCSGNLRRGDSCGNKATEAPMPGTLPMCRIHRDQVKMATFCRAQLPCGYECGQLCEWRPHMFQICSDHQDVPRTCYFFKVPMEMRLRIYRLLLPDIRIPARRSGTCLRESGEHTHMEILRVNRQIHDEATSLLYGTGSFSIEISANGLSMSSKSDPSGCATNFYNPPNVVPNGPNPHPAFYAGPGPGAGGNHQLQDYQMQLMLLEQQNKKRLLMARQAGMPVHNGSSSIPPPHPPSSPTHPPTQPFIHYPNPYTATPSGPVWDCPLPAHYFNLIHHFHITLIFPTTNQINTPYPLPPHLASTRLYTHSDLTHSLIGRLLLLTHPISTLSIRIKFFDTYSQRSEAIYASQFLLRPFRRLANIVKPEVSAVKIMSYQAGPEIDILPTLGNYSSWPDDANLLAFLSSWTQDLKSEWPAMPAGASKVFDAYWKLESMVRRIQGHYRGLTSFAMGLGRLEDLLGVARVCREDGDEAGFEACWGEVVAVWLGFLEEQRSWESGVEGMIDGIMGLVGRDATTPRMDRLGVDALGVNEGSGCNRVSDFGPGRC
;
A
#
# COMPACT_ATOMS: atom_id res chain seq x y z
N MET A 1 -17.22 -36.86 11.66
CA MET A 1 -16.15 -37.69 12.22
C MET A 1 -15.77 -38.72 11.18
N ILE A 2 -14.70 -38.46 10.42
CA ILE A 2 -14.13 -39.46 9.51
C ILE A 2 -13.18 -40.28 10.38
N ASP A 3 -13.40 -41.59 10.43
CA ASP A 3 -12.58 -42.53 11.19
C ASP A 3 -11.17 -42.54 10.57
N ALA A 4 -10.22 -41.82 11.19
CA ALA A 4 -8.87 -41.66 10.70
C ALA A 4 -8.00 -42.83 11.19
N SER A 5 -8.33 -44.04 10.73
CA SER A 5 -7.45 -45.19 10.95
C SER A 5 -6.12 -44.99 10.20
N PRO A 6 -4.97 -45.42 10.76
CA PRO A 6 -3.70 -45.34 10.05
C PRO A 6 -3.78 -46.16 8.75
N PRO A 7 -3.30 -45.62 7.61
CA PRO A 7 -3.33 -46.36 6.36
C PRO A 7 -2.42 -47.59 6.48
N ILE A 8 -3.01 -48.78 6.31
CA ILE A 8 -2.25 -50.03 6.20
C ILE A 8 -1.37 -49.90 4.95
N TYR A 9 -0.05 -49.95 5.14
CA TYR A 9 0.90 -49.91 4.05
C TYR A 9 0.74 -51.17 3.19
N GLN A 10 0.05 -51.04 2.07
CA GLN A 10 0.20 -51.93 0.94
C GLN A 10 1.33 -51.34 0.08
N PRO A 11 2.44 -52.06 -0.17
CA PRO A 11 3.48 -51.61 -1.09
C PRO A 11 2.86 -51.52 -2.49
N GLY A 12 2.32 -50.35 -2.82
CA GLY A 12 1.59 -50.11 -4.05
C GLY A 12 2.51 -49.60 -5.16
N VAL A 13 2.50 -50.34 -6.27
CA VAL A 13 2.83 -49.92 -7.65
C VAL A 13 4.28 -50.05 -8.15
N HIS A 14 5.27 -50.34 -7.30
CA HIS A 14 6.59 -50.79 -7.76
C HIS A 14 6.88 -52.19 -7.21
N GLY A 15 6.74 -53.21 -8.06
CA GLY A 15 6.88 -54.65 -7.73
C GLY A 15 8.24 -55.03 -7.13
N GLU A 16 8.51 -56.33 -6.97
CA GLU A 16 9.68 -56.97 -6.31
C GLU A 16 11.06 -56.27 -6.46
N TYR A 17 11.25 -55.45 -7.48
CA TYR A 17 12.36 -54.52 -7.70
C TYR A 17 12.52 -53.40 -6.65
N ALA A 18 11.45 -52.95 -5.98
CA ALA A 18 11.53 -51.89 -4.98
C ALA A 18 12.22 -52.35 -3.68
N TYR A 19 11.94 -53.58 -3.23
CA TYR A 19 12.53 -54.13 -2.01
C TYR A 19 14.02 -54.43 -2.17
N SER A 20 14.42 -54.98 -3.33
CA SER A 20 15.82 -55.24 -3.66
C SER A 20 16.64 -53.94 -3.83
N HIS A 21 16.03 -52.88 -4.36
CA HIS A 21 16.66 -51.56 -4.45
C HIS A 21 16.95 -50.96 -3.07
N VAL A 22 15.97 -50.96 -2.16
CA VAL A 22 16.11 -50.37 -0.81
C VAL A 22 17.25 -51.04 -0.02
N LEU A 23 17.49 -52.33 -0.22
CA LEU A 23 18.58 -53.07 0.44
C LEU A 23 19.98 -52.74 -0.10
N THR A 24 20.08 -52.25 -1.33
CA THR A 24 21.36 -52.02 -2.04
C THR A 24 21.69 -50.54 -2.25
N CYS A 25 20.70 -49.66 -2.15
CA CYS A 25 20.88 -48.23 -2.40
C CYS A 25 21.37 -47.51 -1.13
N PRO A 26 22.50 -46.77 -1.18
CA PRO A 26 23.09 -46.10 -0.02
C PRO A 26 22.24 -44.92 0.50
N LEU A 27 21.20 -44.53 -0.23
CA LEU A 27 20.28 -43.45 0.15
C LEU A 27 19.20 -43.90 1.16
N HIS A 28 19.05 -45.22 1.39
CA HIS A 28 18.12 -45.76 2.37
C HIS A 28 18.89 -46.19 3.63
N GLY A 29 18.70 -45.46 4.75
CA GLY A 29 19.41 -45.73 6.00
C GLY A 29 18.88 -46.98 6.73
N ASN A 30 19.64 -48.07 6.76
CA ASN A 30 19.21 -49.32 7.42
C ASN A 30 19.32 -49.34 8.96
N GLU A 31 19.69 -48.23 9.61
CA GLU A 31 20.17 -48.27 11.01
C GLU A 31 19.19 -47.76 12.08
N ARG A 32 18.14 -46.98 11.72
CA ARG A 32 17.25 -46.34 12.72
C ARG A 32 16.17 -47.21 13.34
N THR A 33 15.95 -48.41 12.82
CA THR A 33 15.00 -49.38 13.41
C THR A 33 15.45 -49.92 14.78
N LYS A 34 16.63 -49.53 15.28
CA LYS A 34 17.22 -50.04 16.54
C LYS A 34 17.08 -49.10 17.75
N SER A 35 16.58 -47.87 17.59
CA SER A 35 16.46 -46.88 18.68
C SER A 35 15.03 -46.73 19.20
N CYS A 36 14.89 -46.50 20.51
CA CYS A 36 13.60 -46.26 21.17
C CYS A 36 12.93 -44.96 20.69
N SER A 37 11.66 -45.03 20.30
CA SER A 37 10.88 -43.87 19.84
C SER A 37 10.21 -43.05 20.97
N GLY A 38 10.41 -43.46 22.23
CA GLY A 38 9.90 -42.77 23.42
C GLY A 38 10.75 -41.57 23.86
N ASN A 39 10.13 -40.67 24.61
CA ASN A 39 10.73 -39.46 25.16
C ASN A 39 10.97 -39.60 26.68
N LEU A 40 12.08 -39.05 27.17
CA LEU A 40 12.34 -38.90 28.60
C LEU A 40 11.40 -37.87 29.22
N ARG A 41 11.26 -37.86 30.55
CA ARG A 41 10.37 -36.90 31.27
C ARG A 41 10.67 -35.42 31.00
N ARG A 42 11.88 -35.08 30.55
CA ARG A 42 12.28 -33.72 30.15
C ARG A 42 11.95 -33.37 28.70
N GLY A 43 11.38 -34.29 27.92
CA GLY A 43 11.03 -34.11 26.51
C GLY A 43 12.09 -34.64 25.51
N ASP A 44 13.30 -34.96 25.98
CA ASP A 44 14.40 -35.44 25.14
C ASP A 44 14.17 -36.86 24.59
N SER A 45 14.78 -37.16 23.44
CA SER A 45 14.69 -38.49 22.81
C SER A 45 15.43 -39.56 23.62
N CYS A 46 14.85 -40.77 23.72
CA CYS A 46 15.47 -41.88 24.44
C CYS A 46 16.63 -42.51 23.65
N GLY A 47 17.83 -42.57 24.25
CA GLY A 47 18.99 -43.24 23.66
C GLY A 47 19.01 -44.77 23.78
N ASN A 48 18.01 -45.39 24.44
CA ASN A 48 17.98 -46.84 24.61
C ASN A 48 17.67 -47.57 23.31
N LYS A 49 18.17 -48.80 23.16
CA LYS A 49 17.78 -49.68 22.05
C LYS A 49 16.31 -50.06 22.17
N ALA A 50 15.59 -50.00 21.05
CA ALA A 50 14.24 -50.53 20.99
C ALA A 50 14.28 -52.06 21.06
N THR A 51 13.27 -52.65 21.69
CA THR A 51 13.15 -54.12 21.77
C THR A 51 12.31 -54.60 20.60
N GLU A 52 11.00 -54.41 20.67
CA GLU A 52 10.03 -54.69 19.61
C GLU A 52 8.88 -53.68 19.70
N ALA A 53 8.06 -53.56 18.66
CA ALA A 53 6.86 -52.73 18.70
C ALA A 53 5.89 -53.28 19.76
N PRO A 54 5.41 -52.47 20.72
CA PRO A 54 4.50 -52.94 21.77
C PRO A 54 3.23 -53.62 21.23
N MET A 55 2.75 -53.13 20.08
CA MET A 55 1.59 -53.64 19.34
C MET A 55 1.81 -53.51 17.82
N PRO A 56 1.15 -54.33 16.98
CA PRO A 56 1.18 -54.16 15.53
C PRO A 56 0.82 -52.74 15.11
N GLY A 57 1.58 -52.15 14.19
CA GLY A 57 1.37 -50.78 13.70
C GLY A 57 1.90 -49.66 14.60
N THR A 58 2.69 -49.98 15.63
CA THR A 58 3.32 -48.98 16.53
C THR A 58 4.82 -48.84 16.28
N LEU A 59 5.40 -47.70 16.67
CA LEU A 59 6.83 -47.46 16.61
C LEU A 59 7.59 -48.34 17.63
N PRO A 60 8.83 -48.73 17.32
CA PRO A 60 9.65 -49.55 18.21
C PRO A 60 10.08 -48.74 19.44
N MET A 61 9.95 -49.34 20.64
CA MET A 61 10.24 -48.69 21.91
C MET A 61 11.07 -49.59 22.84
N CYS A 62 11.76 -48.99 23.82
CA CYS A 62 12.42 -49.75 24.87
C CYS A 62 11.42 -50.14 25.97
N ARG A 63 11.81 -51.06 26.86
CA ARG A 63 10.97 -51.53 27.97
C ARG A 63 10.45 -50.43 28.89
N ILE A 64 11.20 -49.33 29.03
CA ILE A 64 10.86 -48.22 29.94
C ILE A 64 9.78 -47.31 29.35
N HIS A 65 9.73 -47.15 28.02
CA HIS A 65 8.79 -46.27 27.33
C HIS A 65 7.69 -47.04 26.59
N ARG A 66 7.41 -48.28 27.00
CA ARG A 66 6.43 -49.16 26.33
C ARG A 66 5.01 -48.60 26.40
N ASP A 67 4.74 -47.74 27.37
CA ASP A 67 3.50 -47.00 27.60
C ASP A 67 3.30 -45.80 26.66
N GLN A 68 4.37 -45.26 26.06
CA GLN A 68 4.30 -44.09 25.16
C GLN A 68 3.94 -44.45 23.73
N VAL A 69 2.93 -45.31 23.55
CA VAL A 69 2.58 -45.92 22.25
C VAL A 69 2.35 -44.86 21.18
N LYS A 70 3.21 -44.84 20.16
CA LYS A 70 3.10 -43.98 18.97
C LYS A 70 2.74 -44.83 17.76
N MET A 71 1.76 -44.39 16.98
CA MET A 71 1.39 -45.04 15.72
C MET A 71 2.53 -44.88 14.71
N ALA A 72 2.84 -45.95 13.97
CA ALA A 72 3.87 -45.97 12.96
C ALA A 72 3.30 -45.72 11.56
N THR A 73 4.06 -45.02 10.73
CA THR A 73 3.86 -44.90 9.29
C THR A 73 5.22 -44.91 8.58
N PHE A 74 5.23 -44.91 7.25
CA PHE A 74 6.45 -44.92 6.45
C PHE A 74 6.69 -43.56 5.80
N CYS A 75 7.94 -43.12 5.82
CA CYS A 75 8.37 -41.87 5.22
C CYS A 75 8.22 -41.94 3.69
N ARG A 76 7.39 -41.06 3.12
CA ARG A 76 7.14 -40.95 1.68
C ARG A 76 8.04 -39.91 1.00
N ALA A 77 9.23 -39.67 1.51
CA ALA A 77 10.21 -38.76 0.89
C ALA A 77 10.78 -39.33 -0.38
N GLN A 78 10.62 -38.62 -1.50
CA GLN A 78 11.23 -39.03 -2.76
C GLN A 78 12.73 -38.76 -2.68
N LEU A 79 13.52 -39.82 -2.76
CA LEU A 79 14.97 -39.76 -2.75
C LEU A 79 15.51 -39.56 -4.18
N PRO A 80 16.76 -39.12 -4.35
CA PRO A 80 17.40 -38.97 -5.67
C PRO A 80 17.41 -40.23 -6.53
N CYS A 81 17.30 -41.43 -5.92
CA CYS A 81 17.16 -42.70 -6.65
C CYS A 81 15.78 -42.93 -7.28
N GLY A 82 14.80 -42.04 -7.04
CA GLY A 82 13.44 -42.15 -7.57
C GLY A 82 12.48 -42.99 -6.72
N TYR A 83 12.93 -43.48 -5.56
CA TYR A 83 12.12 -44.28 -4.62
C TYR A 83 11.79 -43.50 -3.34
N GLU A 84 10.68 -43.87 -2.70
CA GLU A 84 10.32 -43.34 -1.38
C GLU A 84 11.30 -43.83 -0.30
N CYS A 85 11.64 -42.96 0.64
CA CYS A 85 12.57 -43.21 1.73
C CYS A 85 12.25 -44.48 2.53
N GLY A 86 10.97 -44.72 2.83
CA GLY A 86 10.51 -45.94 3.49
C GLY A 86 10.91 -46.05 4.97
N GLN A 87 11.50 -45.02 5.57
CA GLN A 87 11.84 -45.01 7.00
C GLN A 87 10.60 -44.99 7.88
N LEU A 88 10.59 -45.80 8.94
CA LEU A 88 9.51 -45.79 9.93
C LEU A 88 9.49 -44.46 10.68
N CYS A 89 8.33 -43.83 10.81
CA CYS A 89 8.14 -42.54 11.48
C CYS A 89 6.79 -42.46 12.19
N GLU A 90 6.62 -41.46 13.05
CA GLU A 90 5.38 -41.26 13.81
C GLU A 90 4.26 -40.82 12.85
N TRP A 91 3.14 -41.55 12.89
CA TRP A 91 1.93 -41.12 12.21
C TRP A 91 1.29 -39.98 13.00
N ARG A 92 1.18 -38.82 12.36
CA ARG A 92 0.45 -37.67 12.89
C ARG A 92 -0.70 -37.34 11.94
N PRO A 93 -1.94 -37.28 12.43
CA PRO A 93 -3.08 -36.86 11.62
C PRO A 93 -2.77 -35.53 10.90
N HIS A 94 -3.16 -35.45 9.63
CA HIS A 94 -3.02 -34.24 8.78
C HIS A 94 -1.59 -33.78 8.46
N MET A 95 -0.56 -34.46 8.96
CA MET A 95 0.83 -34.16 8.65
C MET A 95 1.35 -35.02 7.49
N PHE A 96 2.39 -34.53 6.80
CA PHE A 96 3.11 -35.35 5.82
C PHE A 96 3.76 -36.56 6.51
N GLN A 97 3.64 -37.73 5.91
CA GLN A 97 4.27 -38.96 6.40
C GLN A 97 5.77 -38.91 6.10
N ILE A 98 6.56 -38.28 6.97
CA ILE A 98 8.00 -38.04 6.80
C ILE A 98 8.78 -38.29 8.09
N CYS A 99 9.98 -38.84 7.96
CA CYS A 99 10.90 -38.95 9.09
C CYS A 99 11.62 -37.62 9.34
N SER A 100 12.28 -37.51 10.50
CA SER A 100 13.06 -36.34 10.90
C SER A 100 14.13 -35.94 9.89
N ASP A 101 14.72 -36.89 9.16
CA ASP A 101 15.77 -36.62 8.17
C ASP A 101 15.26 -35.92 6.91
N HIS A 102 13.94 -35.93 6.71
CA HIS A 102 13.30 -35.39 5.52
C HIS A 102 12.25 -34.31 5.84
N GLN A 103 12.32 -33.69 7.03
CA GLN A 103 11.43 -32.58 7.39
C GLN A 103 11.62 -31.37 6.46
N ASP A 104 12.84 -31.14 6.00
CA ASP A 104 13.17 -29.98 5.16
C ASP A 104 13.00 -30.23 3.65
N VAL A 105 12.60 -31.44 3.24
CA VAL A 105 12.41 -31.76 1.82
C VAL A 105 11.16 -31.05 1.30
N PRO A 106 11.27 -30.17 0.28
CA PRO A 106 10.12 -29.46 -0.30
C PRO A 106 9.07 -30.43 -0.81
N ARG A 107 7.81 -30.20 -0.46
CA ARG A 107 6.68 -31.07 -0.84
C ARG A 107 5.71 -30.41 -1.79
N THR A 108 4.97 -31.24 -2.50
CA THR A 108 3.77 -30.80 -3.22
C THR A 108 2.77 -30.26 -2.22
N CYS A 109 2.43 -28.99 -2.35
CA CYS A 109 1.37 -28.36 -1.57
C CYS A 109 0.02 -28.96 -1.98
N TYR A 110 -0.51 -29.88 -1.17
CA TYR A 110 -1.80 -30.53 -1.44
C TYR A 110 -2.97 -29.55 -1.48
N PHE A 111 -2.81 -28.39 -0.83
CA PHE A 111 -3.78 -27.31 -0.90
C PHE A 111 -4.02 -26.86 -2.34
N PHE A 112 -3.02 -26.85 -3.22
CA PHE A 112 -3.23 -26.52 -4.64
C PHE A 112 -3.87 -27.63 -5.46
N LYS A 113 -3.97 -28.85 -4.94
CA LYS A 113 -4.78 -29.91 -5.55
C LYS A 113 -6.27 -29.77 -5.24
N VAL A 114 -6.62 -28.96 -4.25
CA VAL A 114 -8.02 -28.60 -3.95
C VAL A 114 -8.52 -27.64 -5.04
N PRO A 115 -9.72 -27.85 -5.62
CA PRO A 115 -10.30 -26.92 -6.58
C PRO A 115 -10.35 -25.49 -6.05
N MET A 116 -10.20 -24.52 -6.95
CA MET A 116 -10.10 -23.10 -6.61
C MET A 116 -11.30 -22.62 -5.76
N GLU A 117 -12.51 -23.07 -6.09
CA GLU A 117 -13.75 -22.69 -5.40
C GLU A 117 -13.71 -23.12 -3.92
N MET A 118 -13.12 -24.28 -3.64
CA MET A 118 -12.96 -24.79 -2.28
C MET A 118 -11.83 -24.07 -1.55
N ARG A 119 -10.75 -23.69 -2.23
CA ARG A 119 -9.71 -22.82 -1.66
C ARG A 119 -10.29 -21.46 -1.27
N LEU A 120 -11.11 -20.85 -2.13
CA LEU A 120 -11.81 -19.60 -1.82
C LEU A 120 -12.72 -19.73 -0.60
N ARG A 121 -13.45 -20.86 -0.45
CA ARG A 121 -14.23 -21.13 0.77
C ARG A 121 -13.35 -21.22 2.02
N ILE A 122 -12.18 -21.87 1.91
CA ILE A 122 -11.22 -21.94 3.01
C ILE A 122 -10.72 -20.53 3.36
N TYR A 123 -10.38 -19.70 2.36
CA TYR A 123 -9.95 -18.33 2.63
C TYR A 123 -11.02 -17.49 3.32
N ARG A 124 -12.32 -17.66 3.03
CA ARG A 124 -13.41 -16.99 3.75
C ARG A 124 -13.47 -17.34 5.24
N LEU A 125 -12.96 -18.50 5.63
CA LEU A 125 -12.85 -18.89 7.04
C LEU A 125 -11.62 -18.29 7.73
N LEU A 126 -10.69 -17.71 6.98
CA LEU A 126 -9.43 -17.19 7.48
C LEU A 126 -9.37 -15.65 7.43
N LEU A 127 -10.00 -15.06 6.42
CA LEU A 127 -9.97 -13.62 6.15
C LEU A 127 -11.17 -12.91 6.80
N PRO A 128 -11.13 -11.57 6.91
CA PRO A 128 -12.29 -10.78 7.32
C PRO A 128 -13.54 -11.07 6.50
N ASP A 129 -14.68 -11.20 7.20
CA ASP A 129 -16.01 -11.31 6.58
C ASP A 129 -16.94 -10.13 6.96
N ILE A 130 -16.53 -9.29 7.92
CA ILE A 130 -17.19 -8.01 8.21
C ILE A 130 -16.43 -6.84 7.58
N ARG A 131 -17.08 -5.68 7.61
CA ARG A 131 -16.49 -4.41 7.20
C ARG A 131 -15.18 -4.12 7.95
N ILE A 132 -14.11 -3.88 7.19
CA ILE A 132 -12.82 -3.47 7.73
C ILE A 132 -12.90 -1.99 8.15
N PRO A 133 -12.63 -1.66 9.42
CA PRO A 133 -12.74 -0.30 9.91
C PRO A 133 -11.57 0.58 9.43
N ALA A 134 -11.81 1.90 9.40
CA ALA A 134 -10.81 2.89 9.03
C ALA A 134 -9.65 2.89 10.04
N ARG A 135 -9.99 2.72 11.32
CA ARG A 135 -9.05 2.59 12.44
C ARG A 135 -9.21 1.21 13.06
N ARG A 136 -8.14 0.43 13.05
CA ARG A 136 -8.12 -0.91 13.65
C ARG A 136 -7.85 -0.78 15.15
N SER A 137 -8.79 -1.21 15.99
CA SER A 137 -8.64 -1.21 17.45
C SER A 137 -9.17 -2.51 18.03
N GLY A 138 -8.31 -3.54 18.15
CA GLY A 138 -8.61 -4.82 18.83
C GLY A 138 -9.86 -5.59 18.37
N THR A 139 -10.58 -5.10 17.36
CA THR A 139 -11.87 -5.63 16.94
C THR A 139 -11.66 -6.93 16.17
N CYS A 140 -12.46 -7.93 16.52
CA CYS A 140 -12.61 -9.10 15.68
C CYS A 140 -13.20 -8.65 14.32
N LEU A 141 -12.56 -9.08 13.23
CA LEU A 141 -12.99 -8.78 11.87
C LEU A 141 -13.78 -9.94 11.24
N ARG A 142 -14.35 -10.80 12.09
CA ARG A 142 -15.22 -11.89 11.70
C ARG A 142 -16.54 -11.87 12.47
N GLU A 143 -17.65 -12.18 11.80
CA GLU A 143 -18.97 -12.27 12.42
C GLU A 143 -18.99 -13.31 13.55
N SER A 144 -18.22 -14.38 13.41
CA SER A 144 -18.11 -15.45 14.41
C SER A 144 -17.35 -15.06 15.69
N GLY A 145 -16.68 -13.90 15.72
CA GLY A 145 -15.78 -13.54 16.81
C GLY A 145 -14.39 -14.20 16.74
N GLU A 146 -14.13 -15.03 15.73
CA GLU A 146 -12.85 -15.72 15.56
C GLU A 146 -11.73 -14.82 15.03
N HIS A 147 -10.49 -15.23 15.24
CA HIS A 147 -9.32 -14.50 14.76
C HIS A 147 -9.20 -14.58 13.23
N THR A 148 -8.74 -13.50 12.62
CA THR A 148 -8.34 -13.50 11.21
C THR A 148 -6.89 -13.93 11.05
N HIS A 149 -6.62 -14.83 10.12
CA HIS A 149 -5.30 -15.37 9.81
C HIS A 149 -4.71 -14.70 8.57
N MET A 150 -4.36 -13.43 8.69
CA MET A 150 -3.85 -12.59 7.60
C MET A 150 -2.46 -13.03 7.10
N GLU A 151 -1.75 -13.85 7.87
CA GLU A 151 -0.45 -14.44 7.54
C GLU A 151 -0.52 -15.32 6.29
N ILE A 152 -1.70 -15.85 5.98
CA ILE A 152 -1.95 -16.66 4.77
C ILE A 152 -1.52 -15.92 3.49
N LEU A 153 -1.63 -14.58 3.48
CA LEU A 153 -1.27 -13.72 2.36
C LEU A 153 0.24 -13.68 2.08
N ARG A 154 1.07 -14.26 2.94
CA ARG A 154 2.54 -14.28 2.81
C ARG A 154 3.10 -15.65 2.49
N VAL A 155 2.25 -16.68 2.42
CA VAL A 155 2.70 -18.08 2.33
C VAL A 155 3.22 -18.43 0.94
N ASN A 156 2.50 -18.04 -0.11
CA ASN A 156 2.82 -18.36 -1.49
C ASN A 156 2.19 -17.35 -2.44
N ARG A 157 2.81 -17.07 -3.59
CA ARG A 157 2.27 -16.14 -4.59
C ARG A 157 0.86 -16.48 -5.08
N GLN A 158 0.60 -17.75 -5.41
CA GLN A 158 -0.74 -18.16 -5.83
C GLN A 158 -1.77 -17.97 -4.71
N ILE A 159 -1.42 -18.36 -3.48
CA ILE A 159 -2.29 -18.12 -2.32
C ILE A 159 -2.53 -16.62 -2.12
N HIS A 160 -1.48 -15.82 -2.26
CA HIS A 160 -1.54 -14.37 -2.15
C HIS A 160 -2.50 -13.78 -3.18
N ASP A 161 -2.33 -14.12 -4.46
CA ASP A 161 -3.15 -13.58 -5.55
C ASP A 161 -4.64 -13.99 -5.37
N GLU A 162 -4.90 -15.25 -5.04
CA GLU A 162 -6.27 -15.75 -4.80
C GLU A 162 -6.93 -15.10 -3.57
N ALA A 163 -6.20 -15.04 -2.45
CA ALA A 163 -6.72 -14.53 -1.19
C ALA A 163 -6.85 -12.99 -1.16
N THR A 164 -5.93 -12.26 -1.80
CA THR A 164 -6.05 -10.80 -1.96
C THR A 164 -7.19 -10.42 -2.89
N SER A 165 -7.35 -11.14 -4.01
CA SER A 165 -8.49 -10.95 -4.91
C SER A 165 -9.82 -11.17 -4.18
N LEU A 166 -9.90 -12.19 -3.33
CA LEU A 166 -11.07 -12.40 -2.48
C LEU A 166 -11.26 -11.27 -1.47
N LEU A 167 -10.22 -10.95 -0.70
CA LEU A 167 -10.27 -9.97 0.39
C LEU A 167 -10.68 -8.58 -0.09
N TYR A 168 -9.98 -8.05 -1.08
CA TYR A 168 -10.23 -6.71 -1.58
C TYR A 168 -11.42 -6.68 -2.54
N GLY A 169 -11.59 -7.73 -3.35
CA GLY A 169 -12.66 -7.83 -4.33
C GLY A 169 -14.05 -7.94 -3.71
N THR A 170 -14.17 -8.60 -2.55
CA THR A 170 -15.46 -8.82 -1.88
C THR A 170 -15.60 -8.11 -0.54
N GLY A 171 -14.48 -7.73 0.08
CA GLY A 171 -14.48 -7.03 1.37
C GLY A 171 -15.00 -5.60 1.28
N SER A 172 -15.60 -5.13 2.37
CA SER A 172 -16.03 -3.74 2.53
C SER A 172 -15.03 -2.97 3.39
N PHE A 173 -14.56 -1.81 2.89
CA PHE A 173 -13.54 -1.01 3.56
C PHE A 173 -14.09 0.33 4.00
N SER A 174 -13.82 0.70 5.25
CA SER A 174 -14.18 2.01 5.77
C SER A 174 -13.04 3.00 5.56
N ILE A 175 -13.39 4.20 5.11
CA ILE A 175 -12.50 5.36 5.05
C ILE A 175 -13.09 6.42 5.96
N GLU A 176 -12.27 6.98 6.83
CA GLU A 176 -12.66 8.08 7.71
C GLU A 176 -12.02 9.38 7.21
N ILE A 177 -12.83 10.42 7.10
CA ILE A 177 -12.40 11.80 6.90
C ILE A 177 -12.72 12.54 8.18
N SER A 178 -11.70 13.00 8.90
CA SER A 178 -11.86 13.80 10.12
C SER A 178 -10.89 14.98 10.15
N ALA A 179 -10.94 15.77 11.23
CA ALA A 179 -10.01 16.87 11.43
C ALA A 179 -8.52 16.44 11.40
N ASN A 180 -8.24 15.17 11.69
CA ASN A 180 -6.90 14.60 11.66
C ASN A 180 -6.52 14.07 10.26
N GLY A 181 -7.38 14.26 9.25
CA GLY A 181 -7.17 13.87 7.87
C GLY A 181 -7.92 12.61 7.44
N LEU A 182 -7.32 11.91 6.47
CA LEU A 182 -7.85 10.68 5.86
C LEU A 182 -7.24 9.45 6.53
N SER A 183 -8.07 8.54 7.02
CA SER A 183 -7.66 7.27 7.62
C SER A 183 -8.33 6.09 6.90
N MET A 184 -7.53 5.07 6.60
CA MET A 184 -7.99 3.80 6.03
C MET A 184 -7.10 2.68 6.55
N SER A 185 -7.71 1.70 7.23
CA SER A 185 -7.03 0.56 7.85
C SER A 185 -5.82 0.91 8.74
N SER A 186 -5.74 2.14 9.27
CA SER A 186 -4.61 2.56 10.10
C SER A 186 -4.66 1.87 11.46
N LYS A 187 -3.50 1.54 12.03
CA LYS A 187 -3.43 1.15 13.44
C LYS A 187 -3.91 2.33 14.28
N SER A 188 -4.79 2.10 15.25
CA SER A 188 -5.14 3.14 16.22
C SER A 188 -3.89 3.46 17.04
N ASP A 189 -3.31 4.64 16.85
CA ASP A 189 -2.30 5.14 17.78
C ASP A 189 -3.02 5.57 19.07
N PRO A 190 -2.63 5.12 20.28
CA PRO A 190 -3.25 5.53 21.54
C PRO A 190 -3.23 7.05 21.77
N SER A 191 -2.41 7.79 21.02
CA SER A 191 -2.32 9.25 21.02
C SER A 191 -3.40 9.95 20.17
N GLY A 192 -4.18 9.22 19.35
CA GLY A 192 -5.25 9.78 18.50
C GLY A 192 -4.76 10.64 17.32
N CYS A 193 -3.45 10.88 17.19
CA CYS A 193 -2.87 11.69 16.13
C CYS A 193 -2.76 10.85 14.85
N ALA A 194 -3.67 11.05 13.89
CA ALA A 194 -3.53 10.43 12.58
C ALA A 194 -2.42 11.16 11.80
N THR A 195 -1.42 10.42 11.35
CA THR A 195 -0.43 10.92 10.40
C THR A 195 -1.13 11.07 9.04
N ASN A 196 -1.09 12.28 8.47
CA ASN A 196 -1.66 12.58 7.15
C ASN A 196 -0.88 11.85 6.05
N PHE A 197 -1.36 10.69 5.60
CA PHE A 197 -0.63 9.81 4.66
C PHE A 197 -1.03 9.92 3.19
N TYR A 198 -2.15 10.59 2.87
CA TYR A 198 -2.62 10.71 1.49
C TYR A 198 -2.28 12.08 0.89
N ASN A 199 -1.05 12.19 0.37
CA ASN A 199 -0.69 13.20 -0.62
C ASN A 199 -0.74 12.52 -2.01
N PRO A 200 -1.37 13.11 -3.05
CA PRO A 200 -1.43 12.51 -4.38
C PRO A 200 -0.02 12.35 -5.00
N PRO A 201 0.18 11.36 -5.90
CA PRO A 201 1.49 11.02 -6.44
C PRO A 201 1.92 12.04 -7.50
N ASN A 202 2.50 13.16 -7.09
CA ASN A 202 3.22 14.08 -7.98
C ASN A 202 4.40 14.76 -7.26
N VAL A 203 5.17 13.95 -6.53
CA VAL A 203 6.43 14.38 -5.90
C VAL A 203 7.53 13.43 -6.37
N VAL A 204 8.37 13.94 -7.26
CA VAL A 204 9.67 13.37 -7.62
C VAL A 204 10.58 13.47 -6.38
N PRO A 205 11.24 12.41 -5.91
CA PRO A 205 12.15 12.52 -4.77
C PRO A 205 13.55 12.91 -5.27
N ASN A 206 13.94 14.16 -5.06
CA ASN A 206 15.34 14.60 -5.14
C ASN A 206 15.58 15.74 -4.15
N GLY A 207 16.57 15.58 -3.26
CA GLY A 207 17.10 16.66 -2.42
C GLY A 207 17.50 16.21 -1.00
N PRO A 208 18.78 16.40 -0.59
CA PRO A 208 19.29 15.95 0.70
C PRO A 208 19.04 16.99 1.81
N ASN A 209 18.58 16.53 2.98
CA ASN A 209 18.45 17.35 4.19
C ASN A 209 19.79 17.45 4.94
N PRO A 210 20.24 18.66 5.33
CA PRO A 210 21.21 18.85 6.39
C PRO A 210 20.51 19.12 7.74
N HIS A 211 21.00 18.47 8.81
CA HIS A 211 20.64 18.76 10.21
C HIS A 211 21.86 19.32 10.96
N PRO A 212 21.66 20.26 11.92
CA PRO A 212 22.47 20.35 13.13
C PRO A 212 21.61 20.04 14.38
N ALA A 213 21.91 18.98 15.14
CA ALA A 213 22.64 18.90 16.44
C ALA A 213 21.85 19.53 17.63
N PHE A 214 21.59 18.90 18.79
CA PHE A 214 22.40 18.08 19.70
C PHE A 214 21.48 17.27 20.65
N TYR A 215 21.81 16.00 20.96
CA TYR A 215 21.85 15.36 22.30
C TYR A 215 22.28 13.89 22.13
N ALA A 216 23.27 13.46 22.91
CA ALA A 216 24.05 12.24 22.72
C ALA A 216 23.45 11.00 23.41
N GLY A 217 23.51 9.84 22.72
CA GLY A 217 23.31 8.49 23.27
C GLY A 217 23.66 7.42 22.20
N PRO A 218 24.41 6.34 22.49
CA PRO A 218 24.97 5.47 21.47
C PRO A 218 23.99 4.36 21.06
N GLY A 219 23.67 4.27 19.76
CA GLY A 219 22.91 3.18 19.16
C GLY A 219 23.43 2.86 17.74
N PRO A 220 23.51 1.58 17.32
CA PRO A 220 24.07 1.19 16.03
C PRO A 220 23.00 1.21 14.93
N GLY A 221 23.19 1.98 13.87
CA GLY A 221 22.25 1.96 12.74
C GLY A 221 22.47 3.05 11.70
N ALA A 222 23.50 2.92 10.86
CA ALA A 222 23.68 3.74 9.67
C ALA A 222 24.08 2.85 8.48
N GLY A 223 23.09 2.35 7.74
CA GLY A 223 23.29 1.46 6.58
C GLY A 223 22.27 1.61 5.45
N GLY A 224 21.43 2.65 5.46
CA GLY A 224 20.28 2.79 4.56
C GLY A 224 20.61 3.17 3.10
N ASN A 225 21.77 3.77 2.84
CA ASN A 225 22.10 4.28 1.49
C ASN A 225 22.75 3.23 0.57
N HIS A 226 23.32 2.14 1.13
CA HIS A 226 23.92 1.09 0.31
C HIS A 226 22.85 0.19 -0.34
N GLN A 227 21.72 -0.04 0.35
CA GLN A 227 20.64 -0.90 -0.15
C GLN A 227 19.98 -0.39 -1.44
N LEU A 228 19.82 0.93 -1.60
CA LEU A 228 19.27 1.51 -2.82
C LEU A 228 20.22 1.38 -4.00
N GLN A 229 21.53 1.48 -3.75
CA GLN A 229 22.57 1.33 -4.76
C GLN A 229 22.68 -0.13 -5.22
N ASP A 230 22.60 -1.08 -4.28
CA ASP A 230 22.59 -2.51 -4.57
C ASP A 230 21.33 -2.94 -5.34
N TYR A 231 20.17 -2.37 -5.01
CA TYR A 231 18.92 -2.63 -5.72
C TYR A 231 18.97 -2.18 -7.19
N GLN A 232 19.52 -0.99 -7.45
CA GLN A 232 19.70 -0.49 -8.82
C GLN A 232 20.66 -1.36 -9.63
N MET A 233 21.73 -1.83 -9.01
CA MET A 233 22.68 -2.75 -9.64
C MET A 233 22.05 -4.12 -9.94
N GLN A 234 21.23 -4.64 -9.04
CA GLN A 234 20.60 -5.96 -9.19
C GLN A 234 19.56 -5.97 -10.33
N LEU A 235 18.80 -4.88 -10.51
CA LEU A 235 17.90 -4.69 -11.66
C LEU A 235 18.66 -4.68 -12.99
N MET A 236 19.79 -3.96 -13.05
CA MET A 236 20.63 -3.89 -14.24
C MET A 236 21.18 -5.28 -14.63
N LEU A 237 21.62 -6.09 -13.65
CA LEU A 237 22.11 -7.44 -13.90
C LEU A 237 21.00 -8.40 -14.37
N LEU A 238 19.79 -8.25 -13.82
CA LEU A 238 18.64 -9.05 -14.23
C LEU A 238 18.23 -8.74 -15.68
N GLU A 239 18.25 -7.47 -16.07
CA GLU A 239 17.99 -7.03 -17.44
C GLU A 239 19.01 -7.60 -18.43
N GLN A 240 20.31 -7.59 -18.07
CA GLN A 240 21.35 -8.20 -18.89
C GLN A 240 21.17 -9.72 -19.05
N GLN A 241 20.78 -10.44 -17.99
CA GLN A 241 20.50 -11.88 -18.08
C GLN A 241 19.29 -12.19 -18.96
N ASN A 242 18.21 -11.41 -18.84
CA ASN A 242 17.03 -11.57 -19.68
C ASN A 242 17.33 -11.29 -21.15
N LYS A 243 18.13 -10.26 -21.43
CA LYS A 243 18.61 -9.95 -22.79
C LYS A 243 19.43 -11.10 -23.39
N LYS A 244 20.29 -11.74 -22.60
CA LYS A 244 21.08 -12.91 -23.02
C LYS A 244 20.20 -14.13 -23.31
N ARG A 245 19.21 -14.41 -22.47
CA ARG A 245 18.25 -15.52 -22.71
C ARG A 245 17.44 -15.29 -23.98
N LEU A 246 17.00 -14.06 -24.22
CA LEU A 246 16.24 -13.71 -25.43
C LEU A 246 17.07 -13.89 -26.71
N LEU A 247 18.35 -13.51 -26.67
CA LEU A 247 19.29 -13.72 -27.79
C LEU A 247 19.52 -15.20 -28.09
N MET A 248 19.70 -16.04 -27.06
CA MET A 248 19.84 -17.49 -27.24
C MET A 248 18.54 -18.14 -27.76
N ALA A 249 17.38 -17.71 -27.27
CA ALA A 249 16.09 -18.21 -27.74
C ALA A 249 15.84 -17.87 -29.22
N ARG A 250 16.29 -16.70 -29.68
CA ARG A 250 16.23 -16.33 -31.11
C ARG A 250 17.18 -17.14 -31.97
N GLN A 251 18.38 -17.47 -31.47
CA GLN A 251 19.35 -18.30 -32.20
C GLN A 251 18.92 -19.77 -32.29
N ALA A 252 18.18 -20.29 -31.30
CA ALA A 252 17.67 -21.66 -31.29
C ALA A 252 16.42 -21.89 -32.15
N GLY A 253 15.83 -20.82 -32.74
CA GLY A 253 14.53 -20.85 -33.42
C GLY A 253 14.56 -20.88 -34.96
N MET A 254 15.69 -21.14 -35.61
CA MET A 254 15.77 -21.14 -37.08
C MET A 254 15.94 -22.57 -37.65
N PRO A 255 14.88 -23.24 -38.15
CA PRO A 255 15.03 -24.40 -39.01
C PRO A 255 15.01 -23.97 -40.49
N VAL A 256 16.12 -24.14 -41.20
CA VAL A 256 16.13 -24.11 -42.67
C VAL A 256 15.93 -25.54 -43.15
N HIS A 257 14.80 -25.78 -43.81
CA HIS A 257 14.37 -27.06 -44.37
C HIS A 257 14.54 -27.02 -45.90
N ASN A 258 15.28 -27.98 -46.45
CA ASN A 258 15.17 -28.52 -47.82
C ASN A 258 16.17 -29.69 -47.89
N GLY A 259 15.90 -30.94 -48.26
CA GLY A 259 14.80 -31.57 -48.98
C GLY A 259 15.46 -32.60 -49.92
N SER A 260 15.37 -33.90 -49.65
CA SER A 260 15.44 -34.98 -50.67
C SER A 260 15.33 -36.38 -50.07
N SER A 261 14.69 -37.23 -50.85
CA SER A 261 14.17 -38.58 -50.61
C SER A 261 15.24 -39.68 -50.55
N SER A 262 15.03 -40.71 -49.71
CA SER A 262 15.30 -42.13 -50.04
C SER A 262 14.93 -43.11 -48.90
N ILE A 263 14.45 -44.28 -49.30
CA ILE A 263 13.92 -45.45 -48.55
C ILE A 263 14.99 -46.17 -47.68
N PRO A 264 14.61 -46.82 -46.56
CA PRO A 264 15.15 -48.17 -46.24
C PRO A 264 14.14 -49.19 -45.61
N PRO A 265 14.53 -50.49 -45.42
CA PRO A 265 13.67 -51.70 -45.44
C PRO A 265 13.31 -52.29 -44.03
N PRO A 266 12.68 -53.49 -43.88
CA PRO A 266 11.76 -53.81 -42.75
C PRO A 266 12.30 -54.63 -41.55
N HIS A 267 11.73 -54.34 -40.35
CA HIS A 267 11.46 -55.13 -39.09
C HIS A 267 12.56 -55.99 -38.40
N PRO A 268 12.59 -56.24 -37.05
CA PRO A 268 11.48 -56.77 -36.17
C PRO A 268 11.49 -56.26 -34.68
N PRO A 269 10.97 -56.95 -33.62
CA PRO A 269 9.77 -56.51 -32.88
C PRO A 269 9.94 -56.10 -31.39
N SER A 270 9.01 -55.26 -30.93
CA SER A 270 8.40 -55.15 -29.59
C SER A 270 9.27 -55.03 -28.31
N SER A 271 9.17 -53.87 -27.65
CA SER A 271 9.31 -53.69 -26.19
C SER A 271 8.40 -52.55 -25.72
N PRO A 272 7.72 -52.63 -24.56
CA PRO A 272 6.80 -51.57 -24.11
C PRO A 272 7.57 -50.48 -23.36
N THR A 273 7.77 -49.32 -23.99
CA THR A 273 8.29 -48.12 -23.33
C THR A 273 7.19 -47.40 -22.56
N HIS A 274 7.34 -47.36 -21.24
CA HIS A 274 6.66 -46.42 -20.34
C HIS A 274 6.90 -44.95 -20.78
N PRO A 275 5.97 -44.02 -20.51
CA PRO A 275 6.18 -42.61 -20.80
C PRO A 275 7.30 -42.03 -19.91
N PRO A 276 8.11 -41.09 -20.42
CA PRO A 276 9.18 -40.49 -19.65
C PRO A 276 8.59 -39.62 -18.53
N THR A 277 8.90 -40.01 -17.30
CA THR A 277 8.79 -39.17 -16.11
C THR A 277 9.57 -37.88 -16.39
N GLN A 278 8.87 -36.74 -16.50
CA GLN A 278 9.53 -35.45 -16.65
C GLN A 278 10.43 -35.20 -15.44
N PRO A 279 11.67 -34.73 -15.64
CA PRO A 279 12.51 -34.32 -14.52
C PRO A 279 11.84 -33.11 -13.85
N PHE A 280 11.64 -33.22 -12.54
CA PHE A 280 11.25 -32.12 -11.67
C PHE A 280 12.20 -30.95 -11.92
N ILE A 281 11.71 -29.91 -12.59
CA ILE A 281 12.39 -28.63 -12.66
C ILE A 281 12.42 -28.09 -11.23
N HIS A 282 13.61 -28.11 -10.63
CA HIS A 282 13.94 -27.27 -9.49
C HIS A 282 13.70 -25.82 -9.92
N TYR A 283 12.57 -25.24 -9.50
CA TYR A 283 12.43 -23.79 -9.50
C TYR A 283 13.41 -23.24 -8.46
N PRO A 284 14.40 -22.43 -8.84
CA PRO A 284 15.14 -21.66 -7.86
C PRO A 284 14.15 -20.74 -7.18
N ASN A 285 13.94 -20.94 -5.89
CA ASN A 285 13.13 -20.07 -5.06
C ASN A 285 13.83 -18.70 -5.01
N PRO A 286 13.31 -17.64 -5.64
CA PRO A 286 13.83 -16.32 -5.41
C PRO A 286 13.24 -15.89 -4.07
N TYR A 287 13.95 -16.19 -2.98
CA TYR A 287 13.78 -15.47 -1.74
C TYR A 287 14.16 -14.01 -2.00
N THR A 288 13.22 -13.21 -2.52
CA THR A 288 13.28 -11.77 -2.35
C THR A 288 13.07 -11.52 -0.86
N ALA A 289 14.17 -11.28 -0.15
CA ALA A 289 14.21 -10.98 1.29
C ALA A 289 13.65 -9.59 1.63
N THR A 290 12.58 -9.17 0.95
CA THR A 290 11.71 -8.10 1.44
C THR A 290 10.54 -8.79 2.11
N PRO A 291 10.32 -8.60 3.43
CA PRO A 291 9.08 -9.04 4.05
C PRO A 291 7.96 -8.41 3.24
N SER A 292 7.11 -9.23 2.62
CA SER A 292 5.80 -8.78 2.14
C SER A 292 5.17 -8.04 3.33
N GLY A 293 5.18 -6.70 3.28
CA GLY A 293 4.82 -5.84 4.40
C GLY A 293 3.44 -6.19 4.93
N PRO A 294 3.06 -5.72 6.13
CA PRO A 294 1.69 -5.91 6.62
C PRO A 294 0.73 -5.45 5.53
N VAL A 295 -0.16 -6.35 5.11
CA VAL A 295 -1.06 -6.15 3.98
C VAL A 295 -1.96 -4.90 4.16
N TRP A 296 -2.00 -4.33 5.36
CA TRP A 296 -2.77 -3.13 5.73
C TRP A 296 -1.95 -2.01 6.35
N ASP A 297 -0.67 -1.85 6.02
CA ASP A 297 0.02 -0.62 6.37
C ASP A 297 -0.50 0.52 5.48
N CYS A 298 -0.85 1.64 6.12
CA CYS A 298 -1.30 2.85 5.45
C CYS A 298 -0.06 3.67 5.03
N PRO A 299 -0.02 4.24 3.80
CA PRO A 299 -1.05 4.16 2.75
C PRO A 299 -1.12 2.77 2.12
N LEU A 300 -2.35 2.28 1.88
CA LEU A 300 -2.56 1.01 1.20
C LEU A 300 -1.95 1.09 -0.20
N PRO A 301 -1.10 0.12 -0.61
CA PRO A 301 -0.53 0.09 -1.95
C PRO A 301 -1.59 0.22 -3.04
N ALA A 302 -1.26 0.96 -4.10
CA ALA A 302 -2.20 1.31 -5.15
C ALA A 302 -2.88 0.10 -5.79
N HIS A 303 -2.14 -1.00 -5.96
CA HIS A 303 -2.69 -2.22 -6.57
C HIS A 303 -3.75 -2.89 -5.70
N TYR A 304 -3.62 -2.90 -4.37
CA TYR A 304 -4.67 -3.43 -3.48
C TYR A 304 -5.87 -2.51 -3.39
N PHE A 305 -5.64 -1.19 -3.34
CA PHE A 305 -6.73 -0.21 -3.33
C PHE A 305 -7.60 -0.35 -4.59
N ASN A 306 -6.97 -0.60 -5.74
CA ASN A 306 -7.63 -0.79 -7.03
C ASN A 306 -8.34 -2.15 -7.19
N LEU A 307 -8.40 -2.97 -6.14
CA LEU A 307 -9.20 -4.19 -6.12
C LEU A 307 -10.49 -4.01 -5.29
N ILE A 308 -10.67 -2.88 -4.62
CA ILE A 308 -11.77 -2.67 -3.67
C ILE A 308 -13.03 -2.21 -4.39
N HIS A 309 -14.11 -2.98 -4.29
CA HIS A 309 -15.40 -2.63 -4.89
C HIS A 309 -16.41 -2.00 -3.93
N HIS A 310 -16.20 -2.11 -2.62
CA HIS A 310 -17.17 -1.70 -1.60
C HIS A 310 -16.55 -0.71 -0.60
N PHE A 311 -16.94 0.56 -0.71
CA PHE A 311 -16.45 1.64 0.13
C PHE A 311 -17.52 2.13 1.12
N HIS A 312 -17.12 2.33 2.37
CA HIS A 312 -17.91 3.02 3.37
C HIS A 312 -17.16 4.26 3.87
N ILE A 313 -17.62 5.44 3.51
CA ILE A 313 -16.95 6.70 3.83
C ILE A 313 -17.67 7.35 5.01
N THR A 314 -16.95 7.64 6.07
CA THR A 314 -17.47 8.37 7.23
C THR A 314 -16.80 9.74 7.34
N LEU A 315 -17.58 10.79 7.20
CA LEU A 315 -17.20 12.18 7.46
C LEU A 315 -17.48 12.47 8.95
N ILE A 316 -16.43 12.73 9.73
CA ILE A 316 -16.52 13.00 11.17
C ILE A 316 -16.02 14.42 11.45
N PHE A 317 -16.94 15.33 11.72
CA PHE A 317 -16.60 16.64 12.25
C PHE A 317 -16.23 16.52 13.72
N PRO A 318 -15.22 17.24 14.24
CA PRO A 318 -14.84 17.17 15.65
C PRO A 318 -15.84 17.88 16.57
N THR A 319 -15.74 17.62 17.88
CA THR A 319 -16.46 18.40 18.89
C THR A 319 -15.78 19.75 19.12
N THR A 320 -16.51 20.79 19.57
CA THR A 320 -15.89 22.10 19.89
C THR A 320 -14.82 21.99 20.98
N ASN A 321 -14.95 21.04 21.91
CA ASN A 321 -13.94 20.75 22.91
C ASN A 321 -12.64 20.21 22.31
N GLN A 322 -12.72 19.32 21.30
CA GLN A 322 -11.53 18.77 20.65
C GLN A 322 -10.71 19.86 19.96
N ILE A 323 -11.33 20.99 19.62
CA ILE A 323 -10.69 22.12 18.94
C ILE A 323 -10.44 23.33 19.86
N ASN A 324 -10.68 23.21 21.17
CA ASN A 324 -10.50 24.28 22.15
C ASN A 324 -11.20 25.61 21.79
N THR A 325 -12.36 25.53 21.12
CA THR A 325 -13.15 26.72 20.75
C THR A 325 -14.43 26.81 21.57
N PRO A 326 -14.86 28.01 22.00
CA PRO A 326 -16.15 28.17 22.65
C PRO A 326 -17.30 27.79 21.71
N TYR A 327 -18.37 27.24 22.28
CA TYR A 327 -19.63 26.96 21.60
C TYR A 327 -20.63 28.12 21.82
N PRO A 328 -21.44 28.51 20.82
CA PRO A 328 -21.47 28.01 19.44
C PRO A 328 -20.25 28.42 18.63
N LEU A 329 -19.85 27.57 17.67
CA LEU A 329 -18.70 27.85 16.82
C LEU A 329 -19.03 29.08 15.94
N PRO A 330 -18.17 30.11 15.87
CA PRO A 330 -18.36 31.24 14.97
C PRO A 330 -18.60 30.80 13.52
N PRO A 331 -19.52 31.42 12.77
CA PRO A 331 -19.89 30.98 11.41
C PRO A 331 -18.72 30.88 10.44
N HIS A 332 -17.74 31.77 10.54
CA HIS A 332 -16.54 31.75 9.72
C HIS A 332 -15.67 30.51 10.01
N LEU A 333 -15.49 30.13 11.28
CA LEU A 333 -14.75 28.93 11.65
C LEU A 333 -15.48 27.65 11.22
N ALA A 334 -16.81 27.62 11.35
CA ALA A 334 -17.62 26.51 10.84
C ALA A 334 -17.44 26.35 9.32
N SER A 335 -17.48 27.44 8.57
CA SER A 335 -17.27 27.45 7.12
C SER A 335 -15.87 26.97 6.75
N THR A 336 -14.82 27.50 7.40
CA THR A 336 -13.43 27.07 7.17
C THR A 336 -13.26 25.56 7.37
N ARG A 337 -13.85 25.00 8.44
CA ARG A 337 -13.81 23.56 8.71
C ARG A 337 -14.54 22.76 7.64
N LEU A 338 -15.69 23.24 7.17
CA LEU A 338 -16.43 22.61 6.09
C LEU A 338 -15.60 22.53 4.81
N TYR A 339 -14.91 23.61 4.44
CA TYR A 339 -14.01 23.63 3.28
C TYR A 339 -12.83 22.69 3.45
N THR A 340 -12.23 22.59 4.65
CA THR A 340 -11.17 21.60 4.92
C THR A 340 -11.65 20.16 4.70
N HIS A 341 -12.87 19.82 5.13
CA HIS A 341 -13.44 18.50 4.89
C HIS A 341 -13.77 18.29 3.41
N SER A 342 -14.20 19.34 2.69
CA SER A 342 -14.38 19.29 1.23
C SER A 342 -13.06 19.00 0.51
N ASP A 343 -11.94 19.63 0.91
CA ASP A 343 -10.62 19.38 0.34
C ASP A 343 -10.21 17.89 0.49
N LEU A 344 -10.38 17.34 1.69
CA LEU A 344 -10.11 15.92 1.96
C LEU A 344 -11.03 15.01 1.13
N THR A 345 -12.30 15.39 0.99
CA THR A 345 -13.28 14.66 0.17
C THR A 345 -12.88 14.66 -1.30
N HIS A 346 -12.49 15.81 -1.84
CA HIS A 346 -11.99 15.93 -3.21
C HIS A 346 -10.71 15.14 -3.44
N SER A 347 -9.77 15.14 -2.48
CA SER A 347 -8.56 14.33 -2.54
C SER A 347 -8.89 12.83 -2.63
N LEU A 348 -9.83 12.36 -1.80
CA LEU A 348 -10.32 10.98 -1.84
C LEU A 348 -11.00 10.66 -3.18
N ILE A 349 -11.85 11.55 -3.69
CA ILE A 349 -12.50 11.37 -5.00
C ILE A 349 -11.48 11.29 -6.12
N GLY A 350 -10.44 12.13 -6.08
CA GLY A 350 -9.31 12.04 -7.02
C GLY A 350 -8.69 10.66 -7.03
N ARG A 351 -8.57 10.02 -5.86
CA ARG A 351 -8.08 8.63 -5.75
C ARG A 351 -9.09 7.60 -6.26
N LEU A 352 -10.38 7.76 -5.96
CA LEU A 352 -11.44 6.86 -6.43
C LEU A 352 -11.63 6.93 -7.95
N LEU A 353 -11.36 8.07 -8.58
CA LEU A 353 -11.38 8.24 -10.03
C LEU A 353 -10.28 7.46 -10.76
N LEU A 354 -9.23 7.01 -10.06
CA LEU A 354 -8.17 6.18 -10.63
C LEU A 354 -8.53 4.68 -10.65
N LEU A 355 -9.69 4.29 -10.13
CA LEU A 355 -10.17 2.91 -10.17
C LEU A 355 -10.52 2.53 -11.62
N THR A 356 -10.03 1.36 -12.05
CA THR A 356 -10.26 0.85 -13.41
C THR A 356 -11.54 0.03 -13.53
N HIS A 357 -12.32 -0.08 -12.45
CA HIS A 357 -13.54 -0.87 -12.36
C HIS A 357 -14.66 -0.04 -11.70
N PRO A 358 -15.94 -0.38 -11.92
CA PRO A 358 -17.05 0.28 -11.23
C PRO A 358 -17.01 0.02 -9.72
N ILE A 359 -17.50 0.99 -8.95
CA ILE A 359 -17.71 0.85 -7.50
C ILE A 359 -19.06 0.15 -7.29
N SER A 360 -19.03 -1.07 -6.76
CA SER A 360 -20.23 -1.85 -6.49
C SER A 360 -21.07 -1.25 -5.37
N THR A 361 -20.45 -0.70 -4.33
CA THR A 361 -21.18 -0.04 -3.24
C THR A 361 -20.42 1.14 -2.71
N LEU A 362 -21.08 2.29 -2.65
CA LEU A 362 -20.58 3.50 -2.02
C LEU A 362 -21.58 3.92 -0.94
N SER A 363 -21.22 3.74 0.31
CA SER A 363 -22.05 4.11 1.45
C SER A 363 -21.39 5.28 2.19
N ILE A 364 -22.10 6.39 2.31
CA ILE A 364 -21.62 7.59 2.99
C ILE A 364 -22.33 7.75 4.32
N ARG A 365 -21.58 8.15 5.34
CA ARG A 365 -22.08 8.52 6.66
C ARG A 365 -21.49 9.86 7.04
N ILE A 366 -22.34 10.76 7.53
CA ILE A 366 -21.90 12.07 8.01
C ILE A 366 -22.23 12.17 9.49
N LYS A 367 -21.26 12.57 10.30
CA LYS A 367 -21.42 12.80 11.73
C LYS A 367 -20.99 14.23 12.05
N PHE A 368 -21.97 15.03 12.44
CA PHE A 368 -21.76 16.31 13.07
C PHE A 368 -21.89 16.12 14.58
N PHE A 369 -20.88 16.51 15.35
CA PHE A 369 -21.05 16.64 16.80
C PHE A 369 -21.78 17.95 17.12
N ASP A 370 -21.34 18.67 18.14
CA ASP A 370 -21.87 19.98 18.53
C ASP A 370 -21.56 21.10 17.52
N THR A 371 -20.69 20.88 16.52
CA THR A 371 -20.35 21.92 15.54
C THR A 371 -21.53 22.35 14.64
N TYR A 372 -22.45 21.42 14.31
CA TYR A 372 -23.65 21.69 13.51
C TYR A 372 -24.88 21.12 14.23
N SER A 373 -25.21 21.72 15.38
CA SER A 373 -26.32 21.27 16.23
C SER A 373 -27.69 21.62 15.66
N GLN A 374 -27.78 22.64 14.81
CA GLN A 374 -29.01 22.99 14.10
C GLN A 374 -29.23 22.08 12.90
N ARG A 375 -30.46 21.54 12.78
CA ARG A 375 -30.84 20.63 11.69
C ARG A 375 -30.62 21.26 10.31
N SER A 376 -31.06 22.49 10.09
CA SER A 376 -30.95 23.18 8.80
C SER A 376 -29.49 23.38 8.37
N GLU A 377 -28.62 23.79 9.30
CA GLU A 377 -27.18 23.94 9.05
C GLU A 377 -26.51 22.60 8.72
N ALA A 378 -26.87 21.53 9.44
CA ALA A 378 -26.37 20.18 9.18
C ALA A 378 -26.84 19.63 7.82
N ILE A 379 -28.08 19.95 7.40
CA ILE A 379 -28.60 19.62 6.07
C ILE A 379 -27.77 20.33 4.99
N TYR A 380 -27.58 21.65 5.12
CA TYR A 380 -26.77 22.43 4.18
C TYR A 380 -25.33 21.90 4.08
N ALA A 381 -24.68 21.70 5.22
CA ALA A 381 -23.32 21.15 5.30
C ALA A 381 -23.24 19.76 4.67
N SER A 382 -24.25 18.91 4.87
CA SER A 382 -24.31 17.57 4.25
C SER A 382 -24.37 17.66 2.73
N GLN A 383 -25.28 18.49 2.19
CA GLN A 383 -25.41 18.67 0.75
C GLN A 383 -24.10 19.17 0.15
N PHE A 384 -23.47 20.15 0.80
CA PHE A 384 -22.18 20.69 0.40
C PHE A 384 -21.09 19.61 0.31
N LEU A 385 -20.93 18.78 1.34
CA LEU A 385 -19.94 17.70 1.37
C LEU A 385 -20.24 16.55 0.41
N LEU A 386 -21.49 16.39 0.01
CA LEU A 386 -21.91 15.36 -0.95
C LEU A 386 -21.69 15.79 -2.40
N ARG A 387 -21.66 17.10 -2.71
CA ARG A 387 -21.43 17.62 -4.07
C ARG A 387 -20.17 17.06 -4.73
N PRO A 388 -18.98 17.05 -4.08
CA PRO A 388 -17.77 16.48 -4.67
C PRO A 388 -17.97 15.09 -5.27
N PHE A 389 -18.78 14.23 -4.64
CA PHE A 389 -19.00 12.85 -5.10
C PHE A 389 -19.67 12.77 -6.47
N ARG A 390 -20.38 13.81 -6.94
CA ARG A 390 -20.98 13.86 -8.29
C ARG A 390 -19.96 13.85 -9.43
N ARG A 391 -18.67 13.93 -9.11
CA ARG A 391 -17.56 13.68 -10.05
C ARG A 391 -17.33 12.19 -10.32
N LEU A 392 -17.84 11.31 -9.46
CA LEU A 392 -17.87 9.88 -9.69
C LEU A 392 -19.08 9.51 -10.55
N ALA A 393 -18.99 8.38 -11.22
CA ALA A 393 -20.04 7.82 -12.05
C ALA A 393 -19.97 6.29 -12.00
N ASN A 394 -20.97 5.62 -12.59
CA ASN A 394 -21.03 4.18 -12.72
C ASN A 394 -20.91 3.43 -11.37
N ILE A 395 -21.56 4.00 -10.33
CA ILE A 395 -21.67 3.37 -9.02
C ILE A 395 -22.95 2.56 -8.96
N VAL A 396 -22.84 1.26 -8.68
CA VAL A 396 -24.00 0.35 -8.69
C VAL A 396 -24.98 0.67 -7.57
N LYS A 397 -24.47 0.83 -6.33
CA LYS A 397 -25.27 1.15 -5.15
C LYS A 397 -24.69 2.34 -4.35
N PRO A 398 -24.95 3.59 -4.76
CA PRO A 398 -24.65 4.77 -3.96
C PRO A 398 -25.75 5.01 -2.92
N GLU A 399 -25.35 5.28 -1.68
CA GLU A 399 -26.25 5.44 -0.54
C GLU A 399 -25.68 6.43 0.49
N VAL A 400 -26.51 7.32 1.01
CA VAL A 400 -26.22 8.06 2.25
C VAL A 400 -26.91 7.33 3.39
N SER A 401 -26.11 6.59 4.17
CA SER A 401 -26.59 5.63 5.17
C SER A 401 -27.03 6.27 6.48
N ALA A 402 -26.43 7.40 6.87
CA ALA A 402 -26.81 8.16 8.07
C ALA A 402 -26.25 9.59 7.99
N VAL A 403 -27.01 10.55 8.48
CA VAL A 403 -26.53 11.91 8.76
C VAL A 403 -26.88 12.20 10.20
N LYS A 404 -25.88 12.16 11.07
CA LYS A 404 -26.08 12.22 12.52
C LYS A 404 -25.65 13.58 13.06
N ILE A 405 -26.48 14.16 13.93
CA ILE A 405 -26.14 15.36 14.72
C ILE A 405 -26.11 15.00 16.21
N MET A 406 -25.32 15.74 16.99
CA MET A 406 -25.38 15.70 18.46
C MET A 406 -25.63 17.10 18.99
N SER A 407 -26.76 17.31 19.67
CA SER A 407 -27.16 18.64 20.15
C SER A 407 -26.27 19.20 21.27
N TYR A 408 -25.52 18.34 21.97
CA TYR A 408 -24.57 18.71 23.01
C TYR A 408 -23.55 17.57 23.22
N GLN A 409 -22.47 17.85 23.97
CA GLN A 409 -21.24 17.04 24.07
C GLN A 409 -21.41 15.62 24.64
N ALA A 410 -22.60 15.26 25.11
CA ALA A 410 -22.97 13.91 25.56
C ALA A 410 -24.43 13.57 25.22
N GLY A 411 -25.02 14.25 24.24
CA GLY A 411 -26.39 14.01 23.81
C GLY A 411 -26.52 12.73 22.98
N PRO A 412 -27.73 12.18 22.84
CA PRO A 412 -27.97 11.09 21.90
C PRO A 412 -27.61 11.54 20.47
N GLU A 413 -26.99 10.66 19.68
CA GLU A 413 -26.85 10.87 18.24
C GLU A 413 -28.25 10.81 17.59
N ILE A 414 -28.68 11.91 16.97
CA ILE A 414 -29.96 12.00 16.26
C ILE A 414 -29.67 11.87 14.77
N ASP A 415 -30.28 10.88 14.12
CA ASP A 415 -30.24 10.78 12.65
C ASP A 415 -31.24 11.78 12.06
N ILE A 416 -30.75 12.67 11.21
CA ILE A 416 -31.56 13.69 10.55
C ILE A 416 -31.97 13.28 9.14
N LEU A 417 -31.51 12.13 8.63
CA LEU A 417 -32.02 11.64 7.36
C LEU A 417 -33.54 11.43 7.44
N PRO A 418 -34.32 11.91 6.46
CA PRO A 418 -35.75 11.66 6.41
C PRO A 418 -35.98 10.16 6.26
N THR A 419 -36.74 9.58 7.21
CA THR A 419 -37.14 8.17 7.12
C THR A 419 -38.27 8.05 6.09
N LEU A 420 -38.09 7.16 5.11
CA LEU A 420 -39.11 6.83 4.11
C LEU A 420 -40.41 6.44 4.82
N GLY A 421 -41.40 7.35 4.81
CA GLY A 421 -42.73 7.13 5.39
C GLY A 421 -43.10 8.01 6.58
N ASN A 422 -42.14 8.73 7.17
CA ASN A 422 -42.44 9.72 8.21
C ASN A 422 -42.20 11.13 7.64
N TYR A 423 -43.16 11.60 6.84
CA TYR A 423 -43.16 12.96 6.31
C TYR A 423 -43.28 13.92 7.49
N SER A 424 -42.13 14.33 8.02
CA SER A 424 -42.05 15.45 8.93
C SER A 424 -42.57 16.69 8.18
N SER A 425 -43.25 17.60 8.88
CA SER A 425 -43.84 18.81 8.29
C SER A 425 -42.79 19.87 7.89
N TRP A 426 -41.50 19.54 7.86
CA TRP A 426 -40.42 20.49 7.67
C TRP A 426 -40.08 20.64 6.18
N PRO A 427 -40.14 21.86 5.60
CA PRO A 427 -39.80 22.11 4.20
C PRO A 427 -38.39 21.63 3.80
N ASP A 428 -37.44 21.68 4.73
CA ASP A 428 -36.04 21.32 4.49
C ASP A 428 -35.84 19.83 4.16
N ASP A 429 -36.72 18.96 4.67
CA ASP A 429 -36.63 17.51 4.44
C ASP A 429 -36.95 17.16 2.98
N ALA A 430 -37.90 17.89 2.37
CA ALA A 430 -38.24 17.72 0.95
C ALA A 430 -37.07 18.14 0.05
N ASN A 431 -36.41 19.25 0.38
CA ASN A 431 -35.24 19.73 -0.35
C ASN A 431 -34.06 18.75 -0.23
N LEU A 432 -33.79 18.22 0.96
CA LEU A 432 -32.75 17.21 1.15
C LEU A 432 -33.09 15.92 0.40
N LEU A 433 -34.32 15.44 0.46
CA LEU A 433 -34.73 14.20 -0.24
C LEU A 433 -34.62 14.35 -1.76
N ALA A 434 -35.03 15.50 -2.31
CA ALA A 434 -34.86 15.82 -3.72
C ALA A 434 -33.38 15.87 -4.12
N PHE A 435 -32.55 16.52 -3.31
CA PHE A 435 -31.10 16.56 -3.52
C PHE A 435 -30.48 15.16 -3.51
N LEU A 436 -30.80 14.32 -2.50
CA LEU A 436 -30.28 12.96 -2.38
C LEU A 436 -30.73 12.08 -3.55
N SER A 437 -31.96 12.24 -4.02
CA SER A 437 -32.49 11.51 -5.18
C SER A 437 -31.72 11.86 -6.45
N SER A 438 -31.53 13.16 -6.72
CA SER A 438 -30.71 13.65 -7.83
C SER A 438 -29.25 13.19 -7.70
N TRP A 439 -28.66 13.30 -6.51
CA TRP A 439 -27.29 12.89 -6.25
C TRP A 439 -27.07 11.38 -6.48
N THR A 440 -28.01 10.54 -6.05
CA THR A 440 -27.98 9.09 -6.32
C THR A 440 -28.11 8.78 -7.81
N GLN A 441 -28.94 9.53 -8.54
CA GLN A 441 -29.08 9.38 -9.99
C GLN A 441 -27.78 9.76 -10.72
N ASP A 442 -27.17 10.89 -10.35
CA ASP A 442 -25.90 11.35 -10.92
C ASP A 442 -24.81 10.27 -10.78
N LEU A 443 -24.69 9.67 -9.59
CA LEU A 443 -23.69 8.63 -9.31
C LEU A 443 -23.92 7.30 -10.05
N LYS A 444 -25.18 6.96 -10.32
CA LYS A 444 -25.56 5.76 -11.10
C LYS A 444 -25.41 5.95 -12.60
N SER A 445 -25.34 7.19 -13.06
CA SER A 445 -25.22 7.50 -14.48
C SER A 445 -23.88 7.00 -15.04
N GLU A 446 -23.82 6.78 -16.36
CA GLU A 446 -22.61 6.32 -17.04
C GLU A 446 -21.49 7.38 -17.02
N TRP A 447 -21.88 8.66 -17.02
CA TRP A 447 -20.97 9.79 -17.15
C TRP A 447 -21.06 10.69 -15.92
N PRO A 448 -19.93 11.17 -15.37
CA PRO A 448 -19.97 12.01 -14.18
C PRO A 448 -20.71 13.31 -14.47
N ALA A 449 -21.63 13.68 -13.59
CA ALA A 449 -22.35 14.95 -13.68
C ALA A 449 -21.40 16.16 -13.61
N MET A 450 -20.26 15.99 -12.94
CA MET A 450 -19.15 16.95 -12.92
C MET A 450 -17.85 16.31 -13.45
N PRO A 451 -17.60 16.32 -14.77
CA PRO A 451 -16.42 15.69 -15.34
C PRO A 451 -15.12 16.39 -14.91
N ALA A 452 -14.01 15.64 -14.92
CA ALA A 452 -12.69 16.21 -14.71
C ALA A 452 -12.38 17.24 -15.82
N GLY A 453 -11.78 18.39 -15.45
CA GLY A 453 -11.54 19.49 -16.38
C GLY A 453 -12.76 20.36 -16.70
N ALA A 454 -13.94 20.08 -16.12
CA ALA A 454 -15.13 20.91 -16.34
C ALA A 454 -15.02 22.31 -15.72
N SER A 455 -14.20 22.48 -14.68
CA SER A 455 -13.97 23.76 -14.00
C SER A 455 -12.49 24.10 -14.02
N LYS A 456 -12.14 25.19 -14.69
CA LYS A 456 -10.76 25.71 -14.73
C LYS A 456 -10.30 26.12 -13.32
N VAL A 457 -11.21 26.72 -12.55
CA VAL A 457 -10.99 27.14 -11.16
C VAL A 457 -10.63 25.96 -10.29
N PHE A 458 -11.33 24.84 -10.47
CA PHE A 458 -11.03 23.61 -9.73
C PHE A 458 -9.59 23.15 -9.95
N ASP A 459 -9.17 23.03 -11.20
CA ASP A 459 -7.82 22.56 -11.53
C ASP A 459 -6.74 23.59 -11.12
N ALA A 460 -7.04 24.89 -11.26
CA ALA A 460 -6.15 25.96 -10.83
C ALA A 460 -5.97 25.98 -9.31
N TYR A 461 -7.04 25.76 -8.54
CA TYR A 461 -7.01 25.70 -7.08
C TYR A 461 -6.02 24.63 -6.59
N TRP A 462 -6.05 23.41 -7.12
CA TRP A 462 -5.15 22.35 -6.67
C TRP A 462 -3.68 22.62 -7.00
N LYS A 463 -3.41 23.33 -8.10
CA LYS A 463 -2.05 23.79 -8.42
C LYS A 463 -1.59 24.86 -7.44
N LEU A 464 -2.46 25.82 -7.13
CA LEU A 464 -2.19 26.87 -6.14
C LEU A 464 -1.94 26.26 -4.75
N GLU A 465 -2.79 25.35 -4.29
CA GLU A 465 -2.66 24.67 -3.00
C GLU A 465 -1.32 23.91 -2.90
N SER A 466 -0.96 23.17 -3.95
CA SER A 466 0.31 22.44 -4.01
C SER A 466 1.51 23.39 -3.95
N MET A 467 1.44 24.52 -4.66
CA MET A 467 2.47 25.55 -4.65
C MET A 467 2.64 26.16 -3.25
N VAL A 468 1.53 26.59 -2.63
CA VAL A 468 1.56 27.20 -1.29
C VAL A 468 2.10 26.22 -0.25
N ARG A 469 1.69 24.95 -0.29
CA ARG A 469 2.26 23.91 0.60
C ARG A 469 3.75 23.69 0.38
N ARG A 470 4.24 23.71 -0.87
CA ARG A 470 5.68 23.59 -1.17
C ARG A 470 6.46 24.77 -0.61
N ILE A 471 5.95 25.98 -0.75
CA ILE A 471 6.53 27.20 -0.17
C ILE A 471 6.56 27.07 1.36
N GLN A 472 5.42 26.82 2.00
CA GLN A 472 5.33 26.65 3.47
C GLN A 472 6.25 25.54 3.99
N GLY A 473 6.38 24.43 3.25
CA GLY A 473 7.27 23.34 3.58
C GLY A 473 8.77 23.70 3.47
N HIS A 474 9.15 24.47 2.45
CA HIS A 474 10.53 24.92 2.24
C HIS A 474 10.96 25.93 3.31
N TYR A 475 10.07 26.87 3.67
CA TYR A 475 10.35 27.90 4.67
C TYR A 475 9.89 27.52 6.09
N ARG A 476 9.73 26.22 6.37
CA ARG A 476 9.26 25.71 7.66
C ARG A 476 10.24 26.13 8.77
N GLY A 477 9.81 27.03 9.65
CA GLY A 477 10.64 27.60 10.73
C GLY A 477 10.75 29.13 10.69
N LEU A 478 10.49 29.76 9.54
CA LEU A 478 10.43 31.23 9.38
C LEU A 478 8.99 31.76 9.54
N THR A 479 8.01 30.87 9.59
CA THR A 479 6.59 31.14 9.33
C THR A 479 5.83 31.92 10.39
N SER A 480 6.32 32.07 11.62
CA SER A 480 5.51 32.75 12.67
C SER A 480 5.56 34.27 12.60
N PHE A 481 6.56 34.86 11.93
CA PHE A 481 6.74 36.32 11.83
C PHE A 481 7.25 36.82 10.47
N ALA A 482 7.57 35.93 9.51
CA ALA A 482 7.99 36.34 8.17
C ALA A 482 6.84 36.95 7.37
N MET A 483 6.69 38.27 7.52
CA MET A 483 6.31 39.28 6.53
C MET A 483 5.42 38.77 5.38
N GLY A 484 4.19 38.38 5.74
CA GLY A 484 3.11 38.13 4.78
C GLY A 484 2.87 36.67 4.38
N LEU A 485 3.77 35.72 4.66
CA LEU A 485 3.53 34.31 4.30
C LEU A 485 2.34 33.69 5.05
N GLY A 486 1.99 34.21 6.23
CA GLY A 486 0.76 33.82 6.94
C GLY A 486 -0.52 34.15 6.17
N ARG A 487 -0.49 35.24 5.37
CA ARG A 487 -1.63 35.69 4.55
C ARG A 487 -1.96 34.72 3.41
N LEU A 488 -1.02 33.86 3.02
CA LEU A 488 -1.24 32.84 2.00
C LEU A 488 -2.29 31.80 2.43
N GLU A 489 -2.39 31.48 3.73
CA GLU A 489 -3.41 30.55 4.21
C GLU A 489 -4.81 31.18 4.15
N ASP A 490 -4.92 32.47 4.46
CA ASP A 490 -6.18 33.22 4.34
C ASP A 490 -6.62 33.29 2.87
N LEU A 491 -5.68 33.56 1.96
CA LEU A 491 -5.93 33.56 0.52
C LEU A 491 -6.29 32.16 -0.01
N LEU A 492 -5.71 31.09 0.52
CA LEU A 492 -6.19 29.73 0.24
C LEU A 492 -7.63 29.53 0.70
N GLY A 493 -8.03 30.12 1.84
CA GLY A 493 -9.42 30.17 2.28
C GLY A 493 -10.34 30.82 1.24
N VAL A 494 -9.97 31.98 0.71
CA VAL A 494 -10.74 32.67 -0.35
C VAL A 494 -10.80 31.82 -1.62
N ALA A 495 -9.66 31.25 -2.04
CA ALA A 495 -9.59 30.40 -3.23
C ALA A 495 -10.47 29.14 -3.10
N ARG A 496 -10.64 28.58 -1.88
CA ARG A 496 -11.58 27.48 -1.61
C ARG A 496 -13.02 27.90 -1.88
N VAL A 497 -13.41 29.10 -1.46
CA VAL A 497 -14.77 29.64 -1.71
C VAL A 497 -15.00 29.78 -3.22
N CYS A 498 -14.08 30.45 -3.94
CA CYS A 498 -14.19 30.62 -5.39
C CYS A 498 -14.28 29.28 -6.13
N ARG A 499 -13.54 28.26 -5.69
CA ARG A 499 -13.64 26.90 -6.26
C ARG A 499 -15.03 26.31 -6.14
N GLU A 500 -15.65 26.41 -4.98
CA GLU A 500 -16.95 25.80 -4.69
C GLU A 500 -18.09 26.53 -5.39
N ASP A 501 -17.94 27.84 -5.59
CA ASP A 501 -18.89 28.68 -6.33
C ASP A 501 -18.65 28.65 -7.85
N GLY A 502 -17.50 28.12 -8.30
CA GLY A 502 -17.09 28.18 -9.70
C GLY A 502 -16.78 29.61 -10.18
N ASP A 503 -16.41 30.50 -9.27
CA ASP A 503 -16.14 31.91 -9.55
C ASP A 503 -14.73 32.09 -10.13
N GLU A 504 -14.63 32.12 -11.46
CA GLU A 504 -13.35 32.29 -12.16
C GLU A 504 -12.73 33.67 -11.90
N ALA A 505 -13.55 34.73 -11.87
CA ALA A 505 -13.09 36.09 -11.71
C ALA A 505 -12.57 36.34 -10.28
N GLY A 506 -13.31 35.86 -9.27
CA GLY A 506 -12.85 35.91 -7.89
C GLY A 506 -11.57 35.11 -7.65
N PHE A 507 -11.44 33.94 -8.30
CA PHE A 507 -10.21 33.16 -8.22
C PHE A 507 -9.02 33.87 -8.88
N GLU A 508 -9.22 34.52 -10.03
CA GLU A 508 -8.17 35.29 -10.70
C GLU A 508 -7.68 36.47 -9.85
N ALA A 509 -8.61 37.20 -9.22
CA ALA A 509 -8.27 38.26 -8.26
C ALA A 509 -7.49 37.70 -7.05
N CYS A 510 -7.96 36.58 -6.48
CA CYS A 510 -7.27 35.90 -5.39
C CYS A 510 -5.85 35.45 -5.79
N TRP A 511 -5.68 34.94 -7.01
CA TRP A 511 -4.38 34.56 -7.54
C TRP A 511 -3.44 35.76 -7.69
N GLY A 512 -3.94 36.90 -8.18
CA GLY A 512 -3.19 38.15 -8.23
C GLY A 512 -2.65 38.56 -6.86
N GLU A 513 -3.47 38.46 -5.82
CA GLU A 513 -3.06 38.73 -4.43
C GLU A 513 -2.01 37.73 -3.92
N VAL A 514 -2.14 36.44 -4.23
CA VAL A 514 -1.13 35.43 -3.88
C VAL A 514 0.22 35.76 -4.51
N VAL A 515 0.21 36.13 -5.80
CA VAL A 515 1.42 36.51 -6.53
C VAL A 515 2.04 37.77 -5.93
N ALA A 516 1.24 38.79 -5.60
CA ALA A 516 1.71 40.01 -4.97
C ALA A 516 2.37 39.75 -3.60
N VAL A 517 1.75 38.92 -2.76
CA VAL A 517 2.32 38.51 -1.45
C VAL A 517 3.66 37.79 -1.64
N TRP A 518 3.73 36.87 -2.61
CA TRP A 518 4.95 36.11 -2.89
C TRP A 518 6.08 36.98 -3.45
N LEU A 519 5.78 37.87 -4.40
CA LEU A 519 6.78 38.79 -4.97
C LEU A 519 7.29 39.78 -3.92
N GLY A 520 6.43 40.32 -3.07
CA GLY A 520 6.83 41.19 -1.96
C GLY A 520 7.79 40.48 -1.01
N PHE A 521 7.52 39.22 -0.67
CA PHE A 521 8.43 38.39 0.12
C PHE A 521 9.81 38.23 -0.56
N LEU A 522 9.85 37.99 -1.87
CA LEU A 522 11.12 37.84 -2.61
C LEU A 522 11.92 39.14 -2.72
N GLU A 523 11.26 40.28 -2.88
CA GLU A 523 11.91 41.59 -2.87
C GLU A 523 12.56 41.87 -1.52
N GLU A 524 11.88 41.51 -0.45
CA GLU A 524 12.39 41.67 0.89
C GLU A 524 13.56 40.75 1.21
N GLN A 525 13.52 39.49 0.77
CA GLN A 525 14.67 38.59 0.87
C GLN A 525 15.91 39.18 0.16
N ARG A 526 15.73 39.73 -1.05
CA ARG A 526 16.82 40.40 -1.79
C ARG A 526 17.35 41.64 -1.06
N SER A 527 16.45 42.43 -0.45
CA SER A 527 16.83 43.58 0.37
C SER A 527 17.65 43.16 1.58
N TRP A 528 17.25 42.07 2.25
CA TRP A 528 17.99 41.50 3.37
C TRP A 528 19.37 40.97 2.94
N GLU A 529 19.45 40.23 1.84
CA GLU A 529 20.72 39.75 1.27
C GLU A 529 21.68 40.90 1.00
N SER A 530 21.22 41.96 0.33
CA SER A 530 22.03 43.16 0.06
C SER A 530 22.51 43.85 1.34
N GLY A 531 21.67 43.88 2.38
CA GLY A 531 22.05 44.38 3.70
C GLY A 531 23.15 43.55 4.37
N VAL A 532 23.09 42.21 4.26
CA VAL A 532 24.11 41.30 4.77
C VAL A 532 25.41 41.43 4.00
N GLU A 533 25.36 41.52 2.68
CA GLU A 533 26.54 41.79 1.84
C GLU A 533 27.23 43.09 2.25
N GLY A 534 26.47 44.17 2.45
CA GLY A 534 27.02 45.43 2.95
C GLY A 534 27.68 45.32 4.33
N MET A 535 27.14 44.49 5.23
CA MET A 535 27.76 44.21 6.52
C MET A 535 29.05 43.40 6.40
N ILE A 536 29.08 42.39 5.52
CA ILE A 536 30.27 41.58 5.24
C ILE A 536 31.38 42.47 4.67
N ASP A 537 31.06 43.30 3.68
CA ASP A 537 31.99 44.24 3.08
C ASP A 537 32.53 45.24 4.12
N GLY A 538 31.66 45.69 5.03
CA GLY A 538 32.05 46.53 6.16
C GLY A 538 33.07 45.85 7.08
N ILE A 539 32.83 44.58 7.46
CA ILE A 539 33.75 43.80 8.30
C ILE A 539 35.07 43.53 7.56
N MET A 540 35.01 43.12 6.30
CA MET A 540 36.20 42.87 5.47
C MET A 540 37.03 44.14 5.29
N GLY A 541 36.38 45.30 5.14
CA GLY A 541 37.04 46.60 5.09
C GLY A 541 37.74 47.00 6.39
N LEU A 542 37.27 46.52 7.54
CA LEU A 542 37.92 46.72 8.85
C LEU A 542 39.10 45.76 9.05
N VAL A 543 38.91 44.47 8.75
CA VAL A 543 39.94 43.43 8.90
C VAL A 543 41.09 43.64 7.90
N GLY A 544 40.80 44.12 6.69
CA GLY A 544 41.80 44.36 5.64
C GLY A 544 42.68 45.60 5.84
N ARG A 545 42.43 46.46 6.84
CA ARG A 545 43.20 47.70 7.04
C ARG A 545 44.52 47.53 7.79
N ASP A 546 44.78 46.38 8.41
CA ASP A 546 46.02 46.11 9.15
C ASP A 546 47.06 45.26 8.37
N ALA A 547 46.81 44.94 7.11
CA ALA A 547 47.83 44.34 6.25
C ALA A 547 48.61 45.43 5.49
N THR A 548 49.48 46.16 6.19
CA THR A 548 50.73 46.63 5.58
C THR A 548 51.60 45.41 5.29
N THR A 549 51.25 44.66 4.25
CA THR A 549 52.16 43.73 3.57
C THR A 549 52.13 44.08 2.08
N PRO A 550 53.30 44.19 1.44
CA PRO A 550 53.40 44.82 0.13
C PRO A 550 52.72 43.95 -0.92
N ARG A 551 51.79 44.60 -1.64
CA ARG A 551 51.33 44.33 -2.99
C ARG A 551 52.18 43.25 -3.69
N MET A 552 51.71 42.00 -3.65
CA MET A 552 52.19 40.98 -4.56
C MET A 552 51.61 41.33 -5.94
N ASP A 553 52.49 41.81 -6.81
CA ASP A 553 52.22 42.03 -8.22
C ASP A 553 51.54 40.80 -8.82
N ARG A 554 50.33 40.99 -9.34
CA ARG A 554 49.75 40.07 -10.31
C ARG A 554 50.60 40.14 -11.56
N LEU A 555 51.58 39.24 -11.64
CA LEU A 555 52.25 38.88 -12.88
C LEU A 555 51.22 38.36 -13.88
N GLY A 556 51.04 39.17 -14.91
CA GLY A 556 50.76 38.85 -16.31
C GLY A 556 50.05 37.54 -16.64
N VAL A 557 48.82 37.69 -17.17
CA VAL A 557 48.42 36.95 -18.36
C VAL A 557 47.73 37.95 -19.31
N ASP A 558 48.46 38.21 -20.40
CA ASP A 558 48.03 38.59 -21.75
C ASP A 558 47.58 40.03 -22.05
N ALA A 559 48.56 40.80 -22.53
CA ALA A 559 48.39 41.79 -23.58
C ALA A 559 48.77 41.16 -24.93
N LEU A 560 47.83 41.15 -25.88
CA LEU A 560 47.96 41.23 -27.36
C LEU A 560 46.49 41.21 -27.85
N GLY A 561 45.82 42.33 -28.11
CA GLY A 561 46.17 43.36 -29.07
C GLY A 561 45.23 43.24 -30.29
N VAL A 562 44.53 44.34 -30.62
CA VAL A 562 44.17 44.83 -31.97
C VAL A 562 42.72 45.37 -32.07
N ASN A 563 42.70 46.69 -32.23
CA ASN A 563 41.78 47.59 -32.94
C ASN A 563 40.31 47.77 -32.52
N GLU A 564 40.11 48.93 -31.89
CA GLU A 564 38.95 49.79 -32.10
C GLU A 564 38.89 50.31 -33.56
N GLY A 565 37.68 50.36 -34.10
CA GLY A 565 37.32 51.08 -35.32
C GLY A 565 35.96 51.73 -35.14
N SER A 566 35.99 53.06 -35.00
CA SER A 566 34.91 53.99 -34.73
C SER A 566 33.75 53.98 -35.73
N GLY A 567 32.53 54.36 -35.29
CA GLY A 567 31.44 54.65 -36.22
C GLY A 567 30.08 55.04 -35.62
N CYS A 568 29.96 56.30 -35.19
CA CYS A 568 28.76 57.17 -35.19
C CYS A 568 27.32 56.61 -35.10
N ASN A 569 26.63 57.01 -34.01
CA ASN A 569 25.41 57.85 -33.98
C ASN A 569 24.28 57.65 -35.03
N ARG A 570 23.09 57.26 -34.54
CA ARG A 570 21.77 57.98 -34.52
C ARG A 570 20.57 57.07 -34.83
N VAL A 571 19.55 57.16 -33.94
CA VAL A 571 18.11 57.41 -34.16
C VAL A 571 17.42 56.47 -35.19
N SER A 572 16.38 55.70 -34.90
CA SER A 572 15.01 56.11 -34.53
C SER A 572 14.15 54.84 -34.33
N ASP A 573 13.09 54.96 -33.53
CA ASP A 573 11.73 54.42 -33.73
C ASP A 573 11.52 53.11 -34.52
N PHE A 574 10.88 52.13 -33.88
CA PHE A 574 9.80 51.34 -34.50
C PHE A 574 8.94 50.67 -33.41
N GLY A 575 7.70 51.15 -33.25
CA GLY A 575 6.52 50.27 -33.27
C GLY A 575 5.73 50.59 -34.54
N PRO A 576 4.53 50.02 -34.79
CA PRO A 576 3.88 48.81 -34.28
C PRO A 576 3.35 47.88 -35.41
N GLY A 577 2.66 46.78 -35.07
CA GLY A 577 1.69 46.09 -35.96
C GLY A 577 1.98 44.61 -36.23
N ARG A 578 1.21 43.67 -35.64
CA ARG A 578 -0.06 43.06 -36.13
C ARG A 578 0.15 41.90 -37.13
N CYS A 579 -0.20 40.69 -36.69
CA CYS A 579 -1.31 39.89 -37.21
C CYS A 579 -1.76 38.91 -36.12
#